data_AF-A0A7L2UZF1-F1
#
_entry.id   AF-A0A7L2UZF1-F1
#
_cell.length_a   1.000
_cell.length_b   1.000
_cell.length_c   1.000
_cell.angle_alpha   90.00
_cell.angle_beta   90.00
_cell.angle_gamma   90.00
#
_symmetry.space_group_name_H-M   'P 1'
#
loop_
_entity.id
_entity.type
_entity.pdbx_description
1 polymer ?
#
loop_
_entity_poly.entity_id
_entity_poly.type
_entity_poly.pdbx_seq_one_letter_code
_entity_poly.pdbx_strand_id
1 'polypeptide(L)'
;MVSSFRVSELQVLLGFAGRNKSGRKHDLLMRALHLLKSGCSPAVQIKIRELYRRRYPRTIEGLSDLSAIKPAVFNLDSSSSPVEPDLAVAGIHPLPSTSVTPQS
;
A
#
# COMPACT_ATOMS: atom_id res chain seq x y z
N MET A 1 6.16 7.29 4.60
CA MET A 1 6.81 6.64 3.43
C MET A 1 8.32 6.83 3.39
N VAL A 2 8.85 8.07 3.38
CA VAL A 2 10.30 8.33 3.22
C VAL A 2 11.17 7.82 4.38
N SER A 3 10.67 7.83 5.63
CA SER A 3 11.41 7.31 6.80
C SER A 3 11.78 5.83 6.70
N SER A 4 10.98 5.06 5.95
CA SER A 4 11.24 3.63 5.71
C SER A 4 12.39 3.39 4.72
N PHE A 5 12.87 4.41 4.01
CA PHE A 5 13.90 4.25 2.99
C PHE A 5 15.28 3.91 3.56
N ARG A 6 16.04 3.12 2.79
CA ARG A 6 17.46 2.85 3.07
C ARG A 6 18.32 3.94 2.45
N VAL A 7 19.60 3.97 2.82
CA VAL A 7 20.59 4.94 2.31
C VAL A 7 20.59 5.00 0.79
N SER A 8 20.64 3.87 0.09
CA SER A 8 20.66 3.83 -1.38
C SER A 8 19.41 4.46 -2.03
N GLU A 9 18.23 4.23 -1.47
CA GLU A 9 16.99 4.83 -1.97
C GLU A 9 16.93 6.34 -1.69
N LEU A 10 17.39 6.76 -0.50
CA LEU A 10 17.51 8.18 -0.17
C LEU A 10 18.50 8.87 -1.12
N GLN A 11 19.60 8.21 -1.47
CA GLN A 11 20.57 8.70 -2.44
C GLN A 11 19.98 8.84 -3.84
N VAL A 12 19.21 7.84 -4.28
CA VAL A 12 18.49 7.89 -5.56
C VAL A 12 17.48 9.03 -5.57
N LEU A 13 16.69 9.18 -4.49
CA LEU A 13 15.69 10.24 -4.37
C LEU A 13 16.32 11.64 -4.38
N LEU A 14 17.37 11.85 -3.58
CA LEU A 14 18.07 13.14 -3.52
C LEU A 14 18.80 13.43 -4.82
N GLY A 15 19.45 12.44 -5.43
CA GLY A 15 20.07 12.58 -6.75
C GLY A 15 19.06 12.96 -7.83
N PHE A 16 17.88 12.34 -7.82
CA PHE A 16 16.77 12.67 -8.71
C PHE A 16 16.27 14.12 -8.50
N ALA A 17 16.28 14.60 -7.26
CA ALA A 17 15.88 15.97 -6.92
C ALA A 17 17.03 17.01 -7.05
N GLY A 18 18.21 16.63 -7.56
CA GLY A 18 19.36 17.53 -7.66
C GLY A 18 19.96 17.95 -6.31
N ARG A 19 19.74 17.16 -5.25
CA ARG A 19 20.26 17.39 -3.90
C ARG A 19 21.47 16.51 -3.63
N ASN A 20 22.29 16.94 -2.67
CA ASN A 20 23.47 16.19 -2.26
C ASN A 20 23.09 14.80 -1.72
N LYS A 21 23.78 13.76 -2.21
CA LYS A 21 23.52 12.33 -1.92
C LYS A 21 24.56 11.68 -0.97
N SER A 22 25.48 12.44 -0.43
CA SER A 22 26.53 11.91 0.47
C SER A 22 26.20 12.23 1.92
N GLY A 23 26.51 11.33 2.85
CA GLY A 23 26.30 11.53 4.29
C GLY A 23 25.74 10.30 4.99
N ARG A 24 25.47 10.42 6.30
CA ARG A 24 24.85 9.33 7.07
C ARG A 24 23.36 9.24 6.74
N LYS A 25 22.74 8.10 7.05
CA LYS A 25 21.30 7.86 6.80
C LYS A 25 20.42 8.99 7.34
N HIS A 26 20.74 9.48 8.54
CA HIS A 26 20.00 10.55 9.19
C HIS A 26 20.10 11.87 8.40
N ASP A 27 21.29 12.28 7.96
CA ASP A 27 21.49 13.49 7.16
C ASP A 27 20.76 13.45 5.82
N LEU A 28 20.74 12.28 5.17
CA LEU A 28 20.00 12.06 3.92
C LEU A 28 18.49 12.14 4.17
N LEU A 29 18.00 11.54 5.27
CA LEU A 29 16.60 11.57 5.64
C LEU A 29 16.14 12.99 5.97
N MET A 30 16.89 13.73 6.78
CA MET A 30 16.61 15.13 7.11
C MET A 30 16.47 15.99 5.85
N ARG A 31 17.39 15.84 4.90
CA ARG A 31 17.32 16.54 3.61
C ARG A 31 16.11 16.13 2.77
N ALA A 32 15.78 14.85 2.72
CA ALA A 32 14.61 14.37 1.99
C ALA A 32 13.29 14.88 2.62
N LEU A 33 13.23 14.97 3.95
CA LEU A 33 12.09 15.55 4.67
C LEU A 33 11.99 17.06 4.43
N HIS A 34 13.13 17.77 4.40
CA HIS A 34 13.17 19.19 4.07
C HIS A 34 12.69 19.45 2.64
N LEU A 35 13.13 18.64 1.67
CA LEU A 35 12.66 18.70 0.29
C LEU A 35 11.13 18.53 0.20
N LEU A 36 10.56 17.67 1.04
CA LEU A 36 9.11 17.47 1.12
C LEU A 36 8.39 18.69 1.70
N LYS A 37 8.92 19.27 2.79
CA LYS A 37 8.36 20.44 3.46
C LYS A 37 8.45 21.72 2.61
N SER A 38 9.50 21.88 1.81
CA SER A 38 9.71 23.08 1.00
C SER A 38 8.88 23.13 -0.29
N GLY A 39 7.96 22.18 -0.49
CA GLY A 39 7.26 22.00 -1.76
C GLY A 39 8.10 21.16 -2.72
N CYS A 40 7.74 19.87 -2.84
CA CYS A 40 8.39 18.95 -3.76
C CYS A 40 7.63 18.87 -5.09
N SER A 41 8.37 18.79 -6.20
CA SER A 41 7.79 18.63 -7.53
C SER A 41 7.02 17.30 -7.65
N PRO A 42 5.92 17.20 -8.42
CA PRO A 42 5.15 15.96 -8.57
C PRO A 42 5.99 14.74 -8.96
N ALA A 43 7.04 14.96 -9.76
CA ALA A 43 8.00 13.94 -10.15
C ALA A 43 8.70 13.26 -8.95
N VAL A 44 9.03 14.03 -7.91
CA VAL A 44 9.65 13.52 -6.68
C VAL A 44 8.67 12.66 -5.90
N GLN A 45 7.40 13.06 -5.83
CA GLN A 45 6.37 12.25 -5.18
C GLN A 45 6.13 10.93 -5.90
N ILE A 46 6.15 10.93 -7.23
CA ILE A 46 6.09 9.70 -8.03
C ILE A 46 7.29 8.81 -7.71
N LYS A 47 8.51 9.37 -7.65
CA LYS A 47 9.73 8.62 -7.29
C LYS A 47 9.64 7.99 -5.89
N ILE A 48 9.09 8.69 -4.90
CA ILE A 48 8.86 8.15 -3.56
C ILE A 48 7.90 6.96 -3.61
N ARG A 49 6.77 7.09 -4.30
CA ARG A 49 5.81 5.98 -4.44
C ARG A 49 6.44 4.78 -5.16
N GLU A 50 7.22 5.03 -6.21
CA GLU A 50 7.93 4.01 -6.96
C GLU A 50 8.89 3.21 -6.07
N LEU A 51 9.77 3.91 -5.33
CA LEU A 51 10.74 3.28 -4.43
C LEU A 51 10.04 2.52 -3.30
N TYR A 52 8.95 3.07 -2.76
CA TYR A 52 8.19 2.41 -1.70
C TYR A 52 7.49 1.14 -2.19
N ARG A 53 6.85 1.18 -3.37
CA ARG A 53 6.14 0.03 -3.95
C ARG A 53 7.06 -1.13 -4.29
N ARG A 54 8.27 -0.85 -4.78
CA ARG A 54 9.29 -1.87 -5.06
C ARG A 54 9.66 -2.67 -3.81
N ARG A 55 9.56 -2.06 -2.63
CA ARG A 55 9.90 -2.70 -1.36
C ARG A 55 8.69 -3.28 -0.62
N TYR A 56 7.53 -2.64 -0.73
CA TYR A 56 6.30 -3.03 -0.01
C TYR A 56 5.13 -3.22 -0.99
N PRO A 57 5.14 -4.31 -1.78
CA PRO A 57 4.12 -4.56 -2.80
C PRO A 57 2.71 -4.80 -2.23
N ARG A 58 2.54 -5.00 -0.90
CA ARG A 58 1.26 -5.34 -0.26
C ARG A 58 0.51 -4.20 0.44
N THR A 59 0.99 -2.95 0.40
CA THR A 59 0.51 -1.88 1.32
C THR A 59 -0.04 -0.62 0.61
N ILE A 60 -0.30 -0.68 -0.70
CA ILE A 60 -0.47 0.53 -1.54
C ILE A 60 -1.89 1.13 -1.50
N GLU A 61 -2.92 0.40 -1.06
CA GLU A 61 -4.31 0.86 -1.15
C GLU A 61 -4.62 2.12 -0.30
N GLY A 62 -3.88 2.36 0.79
CA GLY A 62 -4.22 3.41 1.78
C GLY A 62 -3.51 4.76 1.65
N LEU A 63 -2.64 4.99 0.65
CA LEU A 63 -1.75 6.17 0.65
C LEU A 63 -2.08 7.25 -0.40
N SER A 64 -2.97 6.96 -1.36
CA SER A 64 -3.51 7.98 -2.27
C SER A 64 -4.50 8.94 -1.59
N ASP A 65 -5.00 8.58 -0.40
CA ASP A 65 -5.99 9.38 0.35
C ASP A 65 -5.38 10.59 1.09
N LEU A 66 -4.09 10.53 1.46
CA LEU A 66 -3.47 11.62 2.24
C LEU A 66 -3.18 12.89 1.43
N SER A 67 -3.09 12.81 0.09
CA SER A 67 -3.01 14.00 -0.77
C SER A 67 -4.38 14.61 -1.05
N ALA A 68 -5.46 13.93 -0.66
CA ALA A 68 -6.84 14.36 -0.84
C ALA A 68 -7.52 14.74 0.50
N ILE A 69 -6.75 14.98 1.58
CA ILE A 69 -7.29 15.57 2.81
C ILE A 69 -7.52 17.08 2.59
N LYS A 70 -8.57 17.36 1.84
CA LYS A 70 -9.53 18.41 2.18
C LYS A 70 -10.11 18.04 3.55
N PRO A 71 -10.22 18.95 4.53
CA PRO A 71 -10.87 18.67 5.80
C PRO A 71 -12.38 18.56 5.54
N ALA A 72 -12.83 17.41 5.07
CA ALA A 72 -14.24 17.05 5.08
C ALA A 72 -14.60 16.70 6.53
N VAL A 73 -14.99 17.76 7.24
CA VAL A 73 -15.86 17.75 8.41
C VAL A 73 -16.81 16.54 8.34
N PHE A 74 -16.64 15.64 9.32
CA PHE A 74 -17.67 14.82 9.94
C PHE A 74 -18.79 14.28 9.03
N ASN A 75 -18.65 13.03 8.59
CA ASN A 75 -19.82 12.15 8.43
C ASN A 75 -19.43 10.76 8.96
N LEU A 76 -19.56 10.60 10.28
CA LEU A 76 -19.79 9.30 10.90
C LEU A 76 -21.27 9.00 10.71
N ASP A 77 -21.58 8.30 9.63
CA ASP A 77 -22.80 7.51 9.51
C ASP A 77 -22.63 6.60 8.29
N SER A 78 -22.54 5.31 8.55
CA SER A 78 -23.45 4.34 7.94
C SER A 78 -22.89 2.96 8.23
N SER A 79 -23.49 2.36 9.25
CA SER A 79 -23.54 0.93 9.47
C SER A 79 -23.88 0.22 8.17
N SER A 80 -23.06 -0.72 7.70
CA SER A 80 -23.57 -1.94 7.08
C SER A 80 -22.48 -2.99 6.93
N SER A 81 -22.59 -4.03 7.74
CA SER A 81 -22.02 -5.36 7.55
C SER A 81 -22.51 -6.00 6.24
N PRO A 82 -21.67 -6.74 5.51
CA PRO A 82 -22.11 -7.81 4.61
C PRO A 82 -21.73 -9.16 5.24
N VAL A 83 -22.60 -9.74 6.06
CA VAL A 83 -23.38 -10.96 5.75
C VAL A 83 -22.80 -11.84 4.64
N GLU A 84 -22.46 -13.07 5.05
CA GLU A 84 -22.33 -14.27 4.24
C GLU A 84 -23.44 -14.37 3.18
N PRO A 85 -23.12 -14.83 1.95
CA PRO A 85 -24.12 -15.36 1.04
C PRO A 85 -23.98 -16.88 0.96
N ASP A 86 -24.67 -17.58 1.85
CA ASP A 86 -25.22 -18.91 1.60
C ASP A 86 -26.61 -18.73 0.96
N LEU A 87 -26.78 -19.15 -0.30
CA LEU A 87 -27.85 -20.08 -0.73
C LEU A 87 -27.93 -20.22 -2.27
N ALA A 88 -27.82 -21.48 -2.71
CA ALA A 88 -28.64 -22.16 -3.72
C ALA A 88 -28.96 -21.49 -5.08
N VAL A 89 -28.48 -22.13 -6.16
CA VAL A 89 -29.33 -22.40 -7.33
C VAL A 89 -29.19 -23.85 -7.77
N ALA A 90 -30.33 -24.52 -7.87
CA ALA A 90 -30.51 -25.92 -8.18
C ALA A 90 -30.19 -26.23 -9.66
N GLY A 91 -29.69 -27.44 -9.91
CA GLY A 91 -29.42 -27.90 -11.28
C GLY A 91 -28.93 -29.35 -11.37
N ILE A 92 -29.74 -30.30 -10.91
CA ILE A 92 -29.88 -31.68 -11.42
C ILE A 92 -28.63 -32.44 -11.88
N HIS A 93 -28.10 -33.34 -11.04
CA HIS A 93 -27.79 -34.71 -11.47
C HIS A 93 -27.79 -35.70 -10.29
N PRO A 94 -28.40 -36.90 -10.40
CA PRO A 94 -28.51 -37.87 -9.30
C PRO A 94 -27.28 -38.78 -9.17
N LEU A 95 -26.86 -39.03 -7.92
CA LEU A 95 -26.38 -40.27 -7.23
C LEU A 95 -25.69 -41.41 -8.03
N PRO A 96 -24.75 -42.19 -7.45
CA PRO A 96 -24.80 -42.77 -6.07
C PRO A 96 -23.46 -42.65 -5.26
N SER A 97 -23.41 -42.56 -3.92
CA SER A 97 -23.67 -43.59 -2.87
C SER A 97 -22.89 -44.90 -3.17
N THR A 98 -22.05 -45.52 -2.33
CA THR A 98 -21.87 -45.70 -0.87
C THR A 98 -20.43 -46.20 -0.59
N SER A 99 -19.77 -45.81 0.51
CA SER A 99 -19.49 -46.59 1.75
C SER A 99 -18.38 -47.69 1.73
N VAL A 100 -17.37 -47.43 2.57
CA VAL A 100 -16.46 -48.27 3.40
C VAL A 100 -16.59 -49.81 3.53
N THR A 101 -15.45 -50.52 3.30
CA THR A 101 -14.80 -51.72 3.96
C THR A 101 -15.57 -53.04 4.26
N PRO A 102 -14.93 -54.22 4.58
CA PRO A 102 -13.66 -54.88 4.21
C PRO A 102 -13.87 -56.37 3.74
N GLN A 103 -12.79 -57.16 3.54
CA GLN A 103 -12.64 -58.62 3.78
C GLN A 103 -11.93 -59.43 2.67
N SER A 104 -10.73 -59.93 2.98
CA SER A 104 -10.31 -61.33 2.84
C SER A 104 -9.08 -61.58 3.71
#